data_AF-A0A0H1ARY3-F1
#
_entry.id   AF-A0A0H1ARY3-F1
#
_cell.length_a   1.000
_cell.length_b   1.000
_cell.length_c   1.000
_cell.angle_alpha   90.00
_cell.angle_beta   90.00
_cell.angle_gamma   90.00
#
_symmetry.space_group_name_H-M   'P 1'
#
loop_
_entity.id
_entity.type
_entity.pdbx_description
1 polymer ?
#
loop_
_entity_poly.entity_id
_entity_poly.type
_entity_poly.pdbx_seq_one_letter_code
_entity_poly.pdbx_strand_id
1 'polypeptide(L)'
;MTASVPQPSVVLQGEAVYFEKILMPAGSRLDARLVDPARTGDARVLAERSTTVGAGPYEFELEVPRARLREGDRYGVEVMVAMPDGTPRFRTRSPEPVAIGATSTDLHIGRIRLEILP
;
A
#
# COMPACT_ATOMS: atom_id res chain seq x y z
N MET A 1 -3.77 22.34 -27.43
CA MET A 1 -3.37 22.01 -26.05
C MET A 1 -4.54 21.26 -25.43
N THR A 2 -4.50 19.93 -25.43
CA THR A 2 -5.55 19.11 -24.81
C THR A 2 -5.34 19.13 -23.31
N ALA A 3 -6.29 19.73 -22.57
CA ALA A 3 -6.30 19.62 -21.12
C ALA A 3 -6.54 18.14 -20.75
N SER A 4 -5.67 17.57 -19.93
CA SER A 4 -5.90 16.24 -19.34
C SER A 4 -7.07 16.37 -18.37
N VAL A 5 -8.19 15.73 -18.65
CA VAL A 5 -9.32 15.69 -17.71
C VAL A 5 -8.86 14.91 -16.49
N PRO A 6 -9.00 15.43 -15.25
CA PRO A 6 -8.71 14.66 -14.05
C PRO A 6 -9.50 13.36 -14.08
N GLN A 7 -8.81 12.21 -14.11
CA GLN A 7 -9.48 10.92 -14.02
C GLN A 7 -9.91 10.70 -12.56
N PRO A 8 -11.10 10.15 -12.31
CA PRO A 8 -11.53 9.88 -10.96
C PRO A 8 -10.60 8.86 -10.29
N SER A 9 -10.20 9.12 -9.05
CA SER A 9 -9.29 8.28 -8.26
C SER A 9 -9.81 8.04 -6.84
N VAL A 10 -9.34 6.97 -6.18
CA VAL A 10 -9.52 6.72 -4.73
C VAL A 10 -8.24 7.12 -4.06
N VAL A 11 -8.35 7.76 -2.91
CA VAL A 11 -7.23 7.90 -2.00
C VAL A 11 -7.37 6.85 -0.91
N LEU A 12 -6.41 5.92 -0.84
CA LEU A 12 -6.28 4.96 0.25
C LEU A 12 -5.23 5.46 1.24
N GLN A 13 -5.57 5.55 2.52
CA GLN A 13 -4.67 6.03 3.57
C GLN A 13 -4.59 5.03 4.71
N GLY A 14 -3.38 4.85 5.25
CA GLY A 14 -3.15 3.96 6.38
C GLY A 14 -1.83 4.22 7.07
N GLU A 15 -1.60 3.45 8.13
CA GLU A 15 -0.41 3.50 8.96
C GLU A 15 0.19 2.08 9.04
N ALA A 16 1.41 1.89 8.54
CA ALA A 16 2.14 0.65 8.68
C ALA A 16 2.97 0.64 9.96
N VAL A 17 2.83 -0.43 10.75
CA VAL A 17 3.46 -0.59 12.06
C VAL A 17 4.08 -1.96 12.22
N TYR A 18 5.19 -2.05 12.95
CA TYR A 18 5.79 -3.29 13.43
C TYR A 18 6.08 -3.15 14.93
N PHE A 19 6.25 -4.28 15.64
CA PHE A 19 6.35 -4.29 17.11
C PHE A 19 7.72 -4.72 17.62
N GLU A 20 8.60 -5.14 16.73
CA GLU A 20 9.98 -5.45 16.98
C GLU A 20 10.72 -4.19 17.45
N LYS A 21 11.64 -4.36 18.42
CA LYS A 21 12.47 -3.27 18.95
C LYS A 21 13.62 -2.93 17.99
N ILE A 22 13.28 -2.60 16.75
CA ILE A 22 14.19 -2.24 15.67
C ILE A 22 13.82 -0.83 15.22
N LEU A 23 14.79 0.07 15.09
CA LEU A 23 14.56 1.37 14.46
C LEU A 23 15.06 1.30 13.03
N MET A 24 14.18 1.49 12.07
CA MET A 24 14.62 1.65 10.69
C MET A 24 15.41 2.96 10.55
N PRO A 25 16.56 2.94 9.85
CA PRO A 25 17.36 4.14 9.67
C PRO A 25 16.65 5.12 8.72
N ALA A 26 17.00 6.40 8.83
CA ALA A 26 16.60 7.40 7.83
C ALA A 26 17.08 6.98 6.43
N GLY A 27 16.27 7.24 5.41
CA GLY A 27 16.54 6.81 4.03
C GLY A 27 16.02 5.40 3.71
N SER A 28 15.37 4.73 4.66
CA SER A 28 14.61 3.51 4.40
C SER A 28 13.49 3.79 3.42
N ARG A 29 12.97 2.76 2.75
CA ARG A 29 11.87 2.91 1.79
C ARG A 29 10.66 2.11 2.23
N LEU A 30 9.51 2.76 2.24
CA LEU A 30 8.19 2.15 2.37
C LEU A 30 7.60 2.01 0.97
N ASP A 31 7.22 0.79 0.59
CA ASP A 31 6.53 0.49 -0.66
C ASP A 31 5.12 0.00 -0.31
N ALA A 32 4.09 0.78 -0.65
CA ALA A 32 2.68 0.44 -0.46
C ALA A 32 2.03 0.13 -1.81
N ARG A 33 1.29 -0.97 -1.90
CA ARG A 33 0.65 -1.46 -3.13
C ARG A 33 -0.79 -1.84 -2.87
N LEU A 34 -1.68 -1.46 -3.79
CA LEU A 34 -3.00 -2.07 -3.90
C LEU A 34 -2.91 -3.21 -4.90
N VAL A 35 -3.35 -4.39 -4.49
CA VAL A 35 -3.36 -5.59 -5.32
C VAL A 35 -4.78 -6.14 -5.48
N ASP A 36 -5.05 -6.66 -6.66
CA ASP A 36 -6.12 -7.63 -6.92
C ASP A 36 -5.55 -9.04 -6.66
N PRO A 37 -5.93 -9.69 -5.54
CA PRO A 37 -5.38 -10.98 -5.17
C PRO A 37 -5.86 -12.05 -6.13
N ALA A 38 -4.93 -12.63 -6.88
CA ALA A 38 -5.23 -13.73 -7.77
C ALA A 38 -5.71 -14.96 -6.97
N ARG A 39 -6.73 -15.66 -7.47
CA ARG A 39 -7.14 -16.96 -6.89
C ARG A 39 -6.04 -18.02 -7.03
N THR A 40 -5.22 -17.89 -8.08
CA THR A 40 -4.04 -18.71 -8.40
C THR A 40 -3.07 -17.87 -9.23
N GLY A 41 -1.78 -17.83 -8.89
CA GLY A 41 -0.77 -17.03 -9.58
C GLY A 41 -0.44 -15.72 -8.86
N ASP A 42 0.26 -14.82 -9.55
CA ASP A 42 0.72 -13.55 -8.98
C ASP A 42 -0.42 -12.53 -8.89
N ALA A 43 -0.48 -11.80 -7.78
CA ALA A 43 -1.45 -10.74 -7.59
C ALA A 43 -1.18 -9.58 -8.56
N ARG A 44 -2.24 -8.99 -9.12
CA ARG A 44 -2.12 -7.87 -10.05
C ARG A 44 -2.01 -6.56 -9.27
N VAL A 45 -0.92 -5.83 -9.46
CA VAL A 45 -0.75 -4.49 -8.88
C VAL A 45 -1.65 -3.48 -9.61
N LEU A 46 -2.51 -2.81 -8.87
CA LEU A 46 -3.45 -1.80 -9.38
C LEU A 46 -2.93 -0.38 -9.16
N ALA A 47 -2.18 -0.16 -8.08
CA ALA A 47 -1.48 1.08 -7.80
C ALA A 47 -0.32 0.79 -6.84
N GLU A 48 0.75 1.57 -6.93
CA GLU A 48 1.85 1.49 -5.99
C GLU A 48 2.42 2.88 -5.70
N ARG A 49 2.97 3.04 -4.50
CA ARG A 49 3.69 4.25 -4.08
C ARG A 49 4.86 3.89 -3.19
N SER A 50 6.00 4.46 -3.52
CA SER A 50 7.23 4.39 -2.71
C SER A 50 7.41 5.70 -1.96
N THR A 51 7.84 5.63 -0.70
CA THR A 51 8.11 6.80 0.13
C THR A 51 9.36 6.57 0.97
N THR A 52 10.23 7.59 1.04
CA THR A 52 11.39 7.55 1.92
C THR A 52 10.95 7.79 3.36
N VAL A 53 11.37 6.91 4.27
CA VAL A 53 10.98 6.89 5.68
C VAL A 53 12.19 6.74 6.61
N GLY A 54 11.97 6.92 7.91
CA GLY A 54 12.94 6.69 8.97
C GLY A 54 12.40 5.74 10.03
N ALA A 55 12.42 6.16 11.30
CA ALA A 55 11.73 5.43 12.36
C ALA A 55 10.20 5.52 12.19
N GLY A 56 9.50 4.39 12.42
CA GLY A 56 8.04 4.32 12.32
C GLY A 56 7.31 4.90 13.53
N PRO A 57 5.96 4.96 13.48
CA PRO A 57 5.08 4.36 12.48
C PRO A 57 5.11 5.04 11.10
N TYR A 58 4.62 4.35 10.06
CA TYR A 58 4.70 4.80 8.67
C TYR A 58 3.33 5.13 8.08
N GLU A 59 3.01 6.41 7.99
CA GLU A 59 1.84 6.84 7.21
C GLU A 59 2.09 6.62 5.72
N PHE A 60 1.07 6.17 5.01
CA PHE A 60 1.09 6.07 3.57
C PHE A 60 -0.24 6.51 2.96
N GLU A 61 -0.14 6.94 1.71
CA GLU A 61 -1.26 7.32 0.88
C GLU A 61 -1.05 6.76 -0.53
N LEU A 62 -2.09 6.13 -1.07
CA LEU A 62 -2.06 5.55 -2.40
C LEU A 62 -3.24 6.07 -3.23
N GLU A 63 -2.93 6.73 -4.34
CA GLU A 63 -3.94 7.15 -5.30
C GLU A 63 -4.20 6.02 -6.31
N VAL A 64 -5.46 5.62 -6.42
CA VAL A 64 -5.90 4.48 -7.21
C VAL A 64 -6.86 4.94 -8.31
N PRO A 65 -6.51 4.83 -9.60
CA PRO A 65 -7.42 5.19 -10.68
C PRO A 65 -8.68 4.32 -10.67
N ARG A 66 -9.88 4.91 -10.71
CA ARG A 66 -11.14 4.13 -10.67
C ARG A 66 -11.30 3.18 -11.83
N ALA A 67 -10.75 3.53 -12.99
CA ALA A 67 -10.76 2.67 -14.16
C ALA A 67 -10.03 1.32 -13.94
N ARG A 68 -9.21 1.19 -12.89
CA ARG A 68 -8.54 -0.06 -12.50
C ARG A 68 -9.35 -0.90 -11.50
N LEU A 69 -10.41 -0.33 -10.94
CA LEU A 69 -11.30 -0.97 -9.98
C LEU A 69 -12.56 -1.48 -10.66
N ARG A 70 -13.15 -2.51 -10.07
CA ARG A 70 -14.37 -3.16 -10.49
C ARG A 70 -15.25 -3.34 -9.26
N GLU A 71 -16.53 -3.15 -9.46
CA GLU A 71 -17.51 -3.32 -8.39
C GLU A 71 -17.59 -4.79 -7.96
N GLY A 72 -17.56 -5.04 -6.65
CA GLY A 72 -17.67 -6.38 -6.07
C GLY A 72 -16.36 -7.20 -6.05
N ASP A 73 -15.28 -6.70 -6.64
CA ASP A 73 -13.97 -7.33 -6.54
C ASP A 73 -13.37 -7.18 -5.12
N ARG A 74 -12.47 -8.10 -4.79
CA ARG A 74 -11.71 -8.05 -3.52
C ARG A 74 -10.37 -7.42 -3.80
N TYR A 75 -9.95 -6.52 -2.92
CA TYR A 75 -8.63 -5.91 -2.99
C TYR A 75 -7.86 -6.15 -1.70
N GLY A 76 -6.54 -6.09 -1.80
CA GLY A 76 -5.65 -6.14 -0.66
C GLY A 76 -4.59 -5.06 -0.73
N VAL A 77 -4.18 -4.53 0.42
CA VAL A 77 -3.02 -3.64 0.52
C VAL A 77 -1.83 -4.44 1.02
N GLU A 78 -0.75 -4.41 0.24
CA GLU A 78 0.55 -4.92 0.64
C GLU A 78 1.46 -3.75 0.99
N VAL A 79 2.22 -3.90 2.07
CA VAL A 79 3.20 -2.90 2.48
C VAL A 79 4.52 -3.60 2.77
N MET A 80 5.62 -3.04 2.29
CA MET A 80 6.98 -3.50 2.54
C MET A 80 7.84 -2.33 3.01
N VAL A 81 8.75 -2.58 3.96
CA VAL A 81 9.81 -1.62 4.32
C VAL A 81 11.16 -2.25 4.01
N ALA A 82 11.99 -1.50 3.29
CA ALA A 82 13.36 -1.86 2.95
C ALA A 82 14.36 -0.89 3.56
N MET A 83 15.58 -1.38 3.82
CA MET A 83 16.74 -0.58 4.21
C MET A 83 17.12 0.43 3.11
N PRO A 84 17.96 1.44 3.43
CA PRO A 84 18.48 2.37 2.43
C PRO A 84 19.21 1.71 1.26
N ASP A 85 19.81 0.54 1.48
CA ASP A 85 20.45 -0.26 0.43
C ASP A 85 19.47 -1.08 -0.44
N GLY A 86 18.17 -1.00 -0.14
CA GLY A 86 17.10 -1.71 -0.83
C GLY A 86 16.77 -3.10 -0.26
N THR A 87 17.49 -3.57 0.76
CA THR A 87 17.23 -4.87 1.41
C THR A 87 15.87 -4.87 2.13
N PRO A 88 14.91 -5.72 1.74
CA PRO A 88 13.64 -5.83 2.45
C PRO A 88 13.83 -6.27 3.92
N ARG A 89 13.09 -5.64 4.85
CA ARG A 89 13.16 -5.96 6.29
C ARG A 89 11.82 -6.32 6.89
N PHE A 90 10.77 -5.64 6.45
CA PHE A 90 9.42 -5.88 6.96
C PHE A 90 8.45 -5.96 5.80
N ARG A 91 7.40 -6.77 5.95
CA ARG A 91 6.27 -6.79 5.02
C ARG A 91 4.98 -7.19 5.69
N THR A 92 3.85 -6.87 5.07
CA THR A 92 2.58 -7.53 5.37
C THR A 92 2.69 -9.04 5.19
N ARG A 93 2.18 -9.83 6.13
CA ARG A 93 2.15 -11.31 6.04
C ARG A 93 1.33 -11.81 4.85
N SER A 94 0.21 -11.13 4.63
CA SER A 94 -0.73 -11.32 3.53
C SER A 94 -1.32 -9.95 3.19
N PRO A 95 -1.86 -9.75 1.97
CA PRO A 95 -2.56 -8.50 1.65
C PRO A 95 -3.63 -8.18 2.69
N GLU A 96 -3.61 -6.97 3.26
CA GLU A 96 -4.65 -6.50 4.19
C GLU A 96 -5.93 -6.27 3.39
N PRO A 97 -7.05 -6.94 3.68
CA PRO A 97 -8.27 -6.80 2.90
C PRO A 97 -8.82 -5.38 2.93
N VAL A 98 -9.20 -4.86 1.75
CA VAL A 98 -9.77 -3.51 1.63
C VAL A 98 -11.07 -3.57 0.82
N ALA A 99 -12.14 -3.01 1.40
CA ALA A 99 -13.42 -2.84 0.72
C ALA A 99 -13.50 -1.44 0.10
N ILE A 100 -13.53 -1.38 -1.23
CA ILE A 100 -13.65 -0.11 -1.97
C ILE A 100 -15.03 -0.06 -2.62
N GLY A 101 -15.88 0.85 -2.14
CA GLY A 101 -17.22 1.06 -2.71
C GLY A 101 -17.16 1.81 -4.04
N ALA A 102 -18.18 1.62 -4.88
CA ALA A 102 -18.29 2.26 -6.19
C ALA A 102 -18.23 3.80 -6.12
N THR A 103 -18.71 4.39 -5.01
CA THR A 103 -18.76 5.83 -4.76
C THR A 103 -17.77 6.32 -3.72
N SER A 104 -16.92 5.45 -3.15
CA SER A 104 -15.87 5.88 -2.23
C SER A 104 -15.03 6.94 -2.93
N THR A 105 -14.53 7.97 -2.26
CA THR A 105 -13.51 8.90 -2.78
C THR A 105 -12.22 8.76 -2.01
N ASP A 106 -12.37 8.57 -0.71
CA ASP A 106 -11.30 8.42 0.27
C ASP A 106 -11.61 7.21 1.15
N LEU A 107 -10.58 6.47 1.54
CA LEU A 107 -10.70 5.32 2.41
C LEU A 107 -9.54 5.28 3.40
N HIS A 108 -9.87 5.24 4.68
CA HIS A 108 -8.90 5.07 5.75
C HIS A 108 -8.94 3.63 6.24
N ILE A 109 -7.86 2.89 6.00
CA ILE A 109 -7.75 1.46 6.31
C ILE A 109 -7.17 1.19 7.71
N GLY A 110 -6.72 2.25 8.41
CA GLY A 110 -6.18 2.16 9.75
C GLY A 110 -4.77 1.57 9.78
N ARG A 111 -4.50 0.75 10.80
CA ARG A 111 -3.15 0.21 11.05
C ARG A 111 -2.95 -1.14 10.36
N ILE A 112 -1.94 -1.21 9.51
CA ILE A 112 -1.45 -2.44 8.91
C ILE A 112 -0.24 -2.93 9.69
N ARG A 113 -0.31 -4.18 10.16
CA ARG A 113 0.82 -4.83 10.82
C ARG A 113 1.80 -5.39 9.79
N LEU A 114 3.08 -5.09 9.99
CA LEU A 114 4.18 -5.71 9.28
C LEU A 114 4.83 -6.79 10.14
N GLU A 115 5.40 -7.78 9.46
CA GLU A 115 6.21 -8.84 10.03
C GLU A 115 7.64 -8.74 9.52
N ILE A 116 8.59 -9.07 10.39
CA ILE A 116 10.00 -9.13 10.04
C ILE A 116 10.25 -10.24 9.01
N LEU A 117 11.09 -9.93 8.02
CA LEU A 117 11.61 -10.90 7.07
C LEU A 117 12.83 -11.64 7.66
N PRO A 118 12.93 -12.96 7.44
CA PRO A 118 14.06 -13.76 7.92
C PRO A 118 15.40 -13.34 7.28
#